data_AF-A0A822ER08-F1
#
_entry.id   AF-A0A822ER08-F1
#
_cell.length_a   1.000
_cell.length_b   1.000
_cell.length_c   1.000
_cell.angle_alpha   90.00
_cell.angle_beta   90.00
_cell.angle_gamma   90.00
#
_symmetry.space_group_name_H-M   'P 1'
#
loop_
_entity.id
_entity.type
_entity.pdbx_description
1 polymer ?
#
loop_
_entity_poly.entity_id
_entity_poly.type
_entity_poly.pdbx_seq_one_letter_code
_entity_poly.pdbx_strand_id
1 'polypeptide(L)'
;AIIYVKTNVPQTLRFGETVNNIIGRTSNPYNRLLSCGGSSGGEGALLALHGSPLGVGTDIGGSIRIPASFSNLWSLKPSHGRLPYGNVRTTLDGKESSASVCGPMAQGASDLVYFV
;
A
#
# COMPACT_ATOMS: atom_id res chain seq x y z
N ALA A 1 11.09 0.17 14.87
CA ALA A 1 11.23 -0.25 13.46
C ALA A 1 12.32 0.58 12.79
N ILE A 2 12.97 0.06 11.74
CA ILE A 2 13.93 0.80 10.90
C ILE A 2 13.25 1.07 9.56
N ILE A 3 13.04 2.34 9.22
CA ILE A 3 12.47 2.75 7.93
C ILE A 3 13.62 2.89 6.95
N TYR A 4 13.65 2.05 5.92
CA TYR A 4 14.83 1.92 5.06
C TYR A 4 14.57 2.22 3.57
N VAL A 5 13.31 2.19 3.13
CA VAL A 5 12.93 2.51 1.74
C VAL A 5 11.60 3.26 1.68
N LYS A 6 11.41 3.96 0.56
CA LYS A 6 10.12 4.50 0.12
C LYS A 6 9.72 3.77 -1.16
N THR A 7 8.53 3.18 -1.17
CA THR A 7 8.07 2.38 -2.30
C THR A 7 7.28 3.19 -3.31
N ASN A 8 7.20 2.67 -4.54
CA ASN A 8 6.58 3.35 -5.67
C ASN A 8 5.04 3.36 -5.58
N VAL A 9 4.42 4.40 -6.16
CA VAL A 9 2.97 4.64 -6.14
C VAL A 9 2.46 5.11 -7.51
N PRO A 10 1.17 4.96 -7.87
CA PRO A 10 0.64 5.56 -9.08
C PRO A 10 0.69 7.08 -9.04
N GLN A 11 0.70 7.69 -10.22
CA GLN A 11 0.55 9.13 -10.37
C GLN A 11 -0.75 9.57 -9.66
N THR A 12 -0.63 10.55 -8.76
CA THR A 12 -1.71 11.09 -7.91
C THR A 12 -2.39 10.13 -6.92
N LEU A 13 -1.91 8.89 -6.78
CA LEU A 13 -2.48 7.83 -5.91
C LEU A 13 -3.87 7.32 -6.34
N ARG A 14 -4.44 7.77 -7.47
CA ARG A 14 -5.83 7.47 -7.86
C ARG A 14 -5.94 6.41 -8.95
N PHE A 15 -5.26 5.29 -8.77
CA PHE A 15 -5.39 4.17 -9.69
C PHE A 15 -5.06 2.83 -9.01
N GLY A 16 -5.73 1.77 -9.45
CA GLY A 16 -5.54 0.38 -8.96
C GLY A 16 -4.31 -0.31 -9.56
N GLU A 17 -3.38 0.44 -10.13
CA GLU A 17 -2.14 -0.03 -10.73
C GLU A 17 -1.04 1.00 -10.47
N THR A 18 0.20 0.57 -10.27
CA THR A 18 1.30 1.45 -9.83
C THR A 18 2.18 1.87 -11.00
N VAL A 19 1.77 2.96 -11.67
CA VAL A 19 2.50 3.59 -12.78
C VAL A 19 2.54 5.11 -12.59
N ASN A 20 3.70 5.72 -12.80
CA ASN A 20 3.85 7.18 -12.85
C ASN A 20 4.98 7.60 -13.80
N ASN A 21 5.01 8.87 -14.18
CA ASN A 21 6.00 9.42 -15.13
C ASN A 21 7.36 9.77 -14.51
N ILE A 22 7.61 9.47 -13.23
CA ILE A 22 8.86 9.79 -12.53
C ILE A 22 9.73 8.54 -12.36
N ILE A 23 9.17 7.50 -11.73
CA ILE A 23 9.84 6.22 -11.45
C ILE A 23 9.47 5.16 -12.51
N GLY A 24 8.30 5.30 -13.16
CA GLY A 24 7.78 4.32 -14.10
C GLY A 24 6.84 3.30 -13.47
N ARG A 25 6.74 2.14 -14.12
CA ARG A 25 5.82 1.05 -13.75
C ARG A 25 6.44 0.12 -12.72
N THR A 26 5.66 -0.23 -11.71
CA THR A 26 5.95 -1.40 -10.86
C THR A 26 5.23 -2.61 -11.43
N SER A 27 5.97 -3.69 -11.67
CA SER A 27 5.42 -4.95 -12.19
C SER A 27 5.02 -5.90 -11.06
N ASN A 28 4.04 -6.77 -11.33
CA ASN A 28 3.66 -7.81 -10.38
C ASN A 28 4.83 -8.78 -10.13
N PRO A 29 5.10 -9.16 -8.87
CA PRO A 29 6.20 -10.04 -8.51
C PRO A 29 6.06 -11.48 -9.04
N TYR A 30 4.82 -11.96 -9.25
CA TYR A 30 4.55 -13.31 -9.77
C TYR A 30 4.53 -13.36 -11.30
N ASN A 31 4.17 -12.26 -11.98
CA ASN A 31 4.16 -12.19 -13.43
C ASN A 31 4.35 -10.74 -13.92
N ARG A 32 5.49 -10.46 -14.57
CA ARG A 32 5.85 -9.10 -14.98
C ARG A 32 4.91 -8.47 -16.02
N LEU A 33 4.07 -9.28 -16.68
CA LEU A 33 3.03 -8.83 -17.63
C LEU A 33 1.73 -8.37 -16.94
N LEU A 34 1.58 -8.62 -15.63
CA LEU A 34 0.41 -8.23 -14.85
C LEU A 34 0.68 -6.98 -14.00
N SER A 35 -0.40 -6.32 -13.59
CA SER A 35 -0.36 -5.22 -12.63
C SER A 35 0.01 -5.73 -11.22
N CYS A 36 0.83 -4.99 -10.48
CA CYS A 36 1.08 -5.23 -9.06
C CYS A 36 -0.05 -4.71 -8.14
N GLY A 37 -1.09 -4.11 -8.72
CA GLY A 37 -2.13 -3.41 -7.97
C GLY A 37 -1.71 -1.99 -7.59
N GLY A 38 -2.55 -1.30 -6.83
CA GLY A 38 -2.31 0.07 -6.37
C GLY A 38 -3.37 0.57 -5.39
N SER A 39 -3.15 1.70 -4.73
CA SER A 39 -2.00 2.58 -4.93
C SER A 39 -0.71 2.16 -4.22
N SER A 40 -0.76 1.21 -3.28
CA SER A 40 0.42 0.72 -2.54
C SER A 40 1.11 -0.46 -3.24
N GLY A 41 1.21 -0.43 -4.58
CA GLY A 41 1.74 -1.58 -5.34
C GLY A 41 3.25 -1.77 -5.18
N GLY A 42 4.01 -0.70 -4.92
CA GLY A 42 5.42 -0.83 -4.54
C GLY A 42 5.62 -1.62 -3.24
N GLU A 43 4.81 -1.35 -2.21
CA GLU A 43 4.78 -2.14 -0.96
C GLU A 43 4.41 -3.60 -1.25
N GLY A 44 3.34 -3.82 -2.02
CA GLY A 44 2.90 -5.17 -2.38
C GLY A 44 3.98 -5.98 -3.10
N ALA A 45 4.65 -5.38 -4.08
CA ALA A 45 5.73 -6.04 -4.81
C ALA A 45 6.95 -6.33 -3.91
N LEU A 46 7.36 -5.36 -3.07
CA LEU A 46 8.51 -5.51 -2.18
C LEU A 46 8.29 -6.60 -1.13
N LEU A 47 7.11 -6.61 -0.49
CA LEU A 47 6.74 -7.60 0.52
C LEU A 47 6.67 -9.02 -0.06
N ALA A 48 6.06 -9.18 -1.23
CA ALA A 48 5.95 -10.49 -1.89
C ALA A 48 7.29 -11.04 -2.36
N LEU A 49 8.28 -10.18 -2.64
CA LEU A 49 9.65 -10.57 -2.92
C LEU A 49 10.50 -10.77 -1.66
N HIS A 50 9.89 -10.79 -0.46
CA HIS A 50 10.57 -10.90 0.83
C HIS A 50 11.60 -9.80 1.09
N GLY A 51 11.48 -8.65 0.42
CA GLY A 51 12.37 -7.51 0.60
C GLY A 51 12.12 -6.77 1.91
N SER A 52 10.89 -6.83 2.44
CA SER A 52 10.51 -6.27 3.75
C SER A 52 9.71 -7.29 4.56
N PRO A 53 9.83 -7.33 5.90
CA PRO A 53 8.98 -8.16 6.76
C PRO A 53 7.60 -7.53 7.03
N LEU A 54 7.49 -6.21 6.92
CA LEU A 54 6.27 -5.45 7.18
C LEU A 54 6.25 -4.19 6.31
N GLY A 55 5.10 -3.83 5.78
CA GLY A 55 4.89 -2.63 4.95
C GLY A 55 3.74 -1.79 5.46
N VAL A 56 3.74 -0.51 5.11
CA VAL A 56 2.70 0.45 5.50
C VAL A 56 2.22 1.16 4.25
N GLY A 57 0.91 1.08 4.00
CA GLY A 57 0.27 1.78 2.90
C GLY A 57 -0.92 2.61 3.39
N THR A 58 -1.58 3.26 2.43
CA THR A 58 -2.83 3.99 2.68
C THR A 58 -3.97 3.41 1.87
N ASP A 59 -5.19 3.48 2.41
CA ASP A 59 -6.38 2.93 1.78
C ASP A 59 -7.59 3.85 1.99
N ILE A 60 -8.09 4.36 0.86
CA ILE A 60 -9.36 5.06 0.75
C ILE A 60 -10.41 4.21 0.01
N GLY A 61 -9.98 3.48 -1.04
CA GLY A 61 -10.85 2.72 -1.93
C GLY A 61 -10.37 1.30 -2.25
N GLY A 62 -9.35 0.80 -1.53
CA GLY A 62 -8.75 -0.51 -1.77
C GLY A 62 -7.22 -0.49 -1.84
N SER A 63 -6.57 0.65 -1.61
CA SER A 63 -5.18 0.85 -1.99
C SER A 63 -4.12 0.02 -1.26
N ILE A 64 -4.45 -0.65 -0.15
CA ILE A 64 -3.60 -1.71 0.43
C ILE A 64 -4.14 -3.11 0.13
N ARG A 65 -5.47 -3.24 -0.01
CA ARG A 65 -6.16 -4.52 -0.25
C ARG A 65 -5.98 -5.04 -1.69
N ILE A 66 -6.02 -4.16 -2.68
CA ILE A 66 -5.80 -4.48 -4.10
C ILE A 66 -4.38 -5.03 -4.32
N PRO A 67 -3.29 -4.32 -3.96
CA PRO A 67 -1.95 -4.85 -4.16
C PRO A 67 -1.66 -6.08 -3.29
N ALA A 68 -2.26 -6.19 -2.10
CA ALA A 68 -2.15 -7.40 -1.29
C ALA A 68 -2.80 -8.62 -1.97
N SER A 69 -4.02 -8.46 -2.51
CA SER A 69 -4.71 -9.50 -3.28
C SER A 69 -3.89 -9.93 -4.50
N PHE A 70 -3.28 -8.98 -5.22
CA PHE A 70 -2.50 -9.27 -6.42
C PHE A 70 -1.13 -9.88 -6.13
N SER A 71 -0.64 -9.76 -4.90
CA SER A 71 0.71 -10.18 -4.50
C SER A 71 0.69 -11.28 -3.43
N ASN A 72 -0.45 -11.93 -3.20
CA ASN A 72 -0.62 -12.98 -2.18
C ASN A 72 -0.13 -12.56 -0.79
N LEU A 73 -0.61 -11.40 -0.33
CA LEU A 73 -0.27 -10.82 0.98
C LEU A 73 -1.53 -10.61 1.80
N TRP A 74 -1.32 -10.37 3.09
CA TRP A 74 -2.34 -9.96 4.02
C TRP A 74 -2.27 -8.44 4.20
N SER A 75 -3.44 -7.82 4.35
CA SER A 75 -3.53 -6.40 4.67
C SER A 75 -4.75 -6.14 5.55
N LEU A 76 -4.67 -5.11 6.37
CA LEU A 76 -5.79 -4.64 7.17
C LEU A 76 -6.02 -3.18 6.89
N LYS A 77 -7.21 -2.83 6.40
CA LYS A 77 -7.70 -1.45 6.36
C LYS A 77 -8.42 -1.16 7.67
N PRO A 78 -7.84 -0.41 8.62
CA PRO A 78 -8.49 -0.12 9.89
C PRO A 78 -9.75 0.75 9.69
N SER A 79 -10.52 0.89 10.75
CA SER A 79 -11.55 1.95 10.83
C SER A 79 -10.89 3.32 10.77
N HIS A 80 -11.58 4.29 10.17
CA HIS A 80 -11.13 5.67 10.20
C HIS A 80 -10.92 6.16 11.63
N GLY A 81 -9.88 6.96 11.86
CA GLY A 81 -9.50 7.45 13.19
C GLY A 81 -8.81 6.43 14.11
N ARG A 82 -8.72 5.14 13.74
CA ARG A 82 -8.06 4.12 14.56
C ARG A 82 -6.55 4.36 14.70
N LEU A 83 -5.91 4.79 13.62
CA LEU A 83 -4.51 5.18 13.59
C LEU A 83 -4.41 6.66 13.23
N PRO A 84 -3.43 7.40 13.79
CA PRO A 84 -3.22 8.78 13.42
C PRO A 84 -2.85 8.86 11.94
N TYR A 85 -3.58 9.66 11.17
CA TYR A 85 -3.25 9.89 9.76
C TYR A 85 -2.01 10.78 9.60
N GLY A 86 -1.72 11.62 10.60
CA GLY A 86 -0.49 12.41 10.69
C GLY A 86 -0.24 13.32 9.48
N ASN A 87 1.03 13.50 9.12
CA ASN A 87 1.47 14.30 7.96
C ASN A 87 1.52 13.47 6.65
N VAL A 88 0.70 12.42 6.54
CA VAL A 88 0.62 11.61 5.32
C VAL A 88 0.12 12.48 4.17
N ARG A 89 0.93 12.57 3.12
CA ARG A 89 0.61 13.39 1.95
C ARG A 89 -0.56 12.79 1.20
N THR A 90 -1.54 13.62 0.88
CA THR A 90 -2.71 13.26 0.08
C THR A 90 -2.93 14.31 -1.01
N THR A 91 -3.68 13.93 -2.05
CA THR A 91 -4.15 14.85 -3.10
C THR A 91 -5.55 15.38 -2.80
N LEU A 92 -6.12 15.05 -1.64
CA LEU A 92 -7.51 15.29 -1.24
C LEU A 92 -7.60 15.89 0.16
N ASP A 93 -6.79 16.90 0.48
CA ASP A 93 -6.84 17.57 1.77
C ASP A 93 -8.25 18.14 2.04
N GLY A 94 -8.77 17.92 3.25
CA GLY A 94 -10.10 18.37 3.69
C GLY A 94 -11.28 17.49 3.24
N LYS A 95 -11.04 16.32 2.61
CA LYS A 95 -12.11 15.38 2.23
C LYS A 95 -12.45 14.41 3.36
N GLU A 96 -13.57 14.66 4.04
CA GLU A 96 -14.01 13.87 5.20
C GLU A 96 -14.94 12.69 4.87
N SER A 97 -15.69 12.75 3.76
CA SER A 97 -16.74 11.75 3.45
C SER A 97 -16.22 10.34 3.12
N SER A 98 -14.93 10.22 2.80
CA SER A 98 -14.24 8.94 2.58
C SER A 98 -12.79 9.15 2.94
N ALA A 99 -12.53 9.26 4.24
CA ALA A 99 -11.19 9.54 4.70
C ALA A 99 -10.28 8.33 4.49
N SER A 100 -9.10 8.61 3.93
CA SER A 100 -8.03 7.63 3.78
C SER A 100 -7.54 7.18 5.17
N VAL A 101 -7.08 5.94 5.26
CA VAL A 101 -6.48 5.40 6.49
C VAL A 101 -5.12 4.80 6.21
N CYS A 102 -4.22 4.85 7.19
CA CYS A 102 -2.98 4.07 7.14
C CYS A 102 -3.27 2.64 7.61
N GLY A 103 -2.63 1.64 7.00
CA GLY A 103 -2.82 0.24 7.37
C GLY A 103 -1.59 -0.62 7.06
N PRO A 104 -1.40 -1.72 7.81
CA PRO A 104 -0.30 -2.64 7.59
C PRO A 104 -0.55 -3.58 6.41
N MET A 105 0.55 -4.02 5.80
CA MET A 105 0.62 -5.11 4.84
C MET A 105 1.75 -6.06 5.27
N ALA A 106 1.53 -7.37 5.18
CA ALA A 106 2.51 -8.38 5.60
C ALA A 106 2.29 -9.73 4.89
N GLN A 107 3.20 -10.69 5.12
CA GLN A 107 3.12 -12.03 4.55
C GLN A 107 2.20 -12.97 5.32
N GLY A 108 2.05 -12.78 6.63
CA GLY A 108 1.11 -13.51 7.47
C GLY A 108 0.08 -12.59 8.13
N ALA A 109 -1.10 -13.15 8.44
CA ALA A 109 -2.11 -12.46 9.22
C ALA A 109 -1.63 -12.12 10.65
N SER A 110 -0.82 -13.00 11.24
CA SER A 110 -0.19 -12.78 12.56
C SER A 110 0.72 -11.56 12.56
N ASP A 111 1.39 -11.29 11.45
CA ASP A 111 2.37 -10.20 11.37
C ASP A 111 1.72 -8.83 11.39
N LEU A 112 0.47 -8.75 10.92
CA LEU A 112 -0.32 -7.52 10.97
C LEU A 112 -0.54 -7.06 12.42
N VAL A 113 -0.64 -7.99 13.37
CA VAL A 113 -0.89 -7.68 14.79
C VAL A 113 0.25 -6.89 15.41
N TYR A 114 1.49 -7.05 14.93
CA TYR A 114 2.63 -6.28 15.45
C TYR A 114 2.58 -4.78 15.08
N PHE A 115 1.67 -4.39 14.19
CA PHE A 115 1.52 -3.00 13.76
C PHE A 115 0.36 -2.25 14.44
N VAL A 116 -0.68 -2.95 14.92
CA VAL A 116 -1.95 -2.35 15.37
C VAL A 116 -2.06 -2.29 16.89
#